data_AF-A0A1Q3CLS4-F1
#
_entry.id   AF-A0A1Q3CLS4-F1
#
_cell.length_a   1.000
_cell.length_b   1.000
_cell.length_c   1.000
_cell.angle_alpha   90.00
_cell.angle_beta   90.00
_cell.angle_gamma   90.00
#
_symmetry.space_group_name_H-M   'P 1'
#
loop_
_entity.id
_entity.type
_entity.pdbx_description
1 polymer ?
#
loop_
_entity_poly.entity_id
_entity_poly.type
_entity_poly.pdbx_seq_one_letter_code
_entity_poly.pdbx_strand_id
1 'polypeptide(L)' 'KTSKRVHFVRNLIREVAGFAPYEKRITELLKVGKDKRALKVAKRKLGTHKRAKKKREEMSSVLRKTRSGGAGEKKK' A
#
# COMPACT_ATOMS: atom_id res chain seq x y z
N LYS A 1 -7.40 4.45 17.06
CA LYS A 1 -8.30 5.10 16.09
C LYS A 1 -7.99 6.59 16.08
N THR A 2 -7.77 7.22 14.92
CA THR A 2 -7.58 8.67 14.82
C THR A 2 -8.90 9.39 14.56
N SER A 3 -8.98 10.70 14.88
CA SER A 3 -10.19 11.50 14.65
C SER A 3 -10.60 11.49 13.16
N LYS A 4 -11.91 11.65 12.90
CA LYS A 4 -12.49 11.67 11.54
C LYS A 4 -11.77 12.69 10.64
N ARG A 5 -11.49 13.89 11.19
CA ARG A 5 -10.73 14.95 10.51
C ARG A 5 -9.32 14.50 10.09
N VAL A 6 -8.56 13.89 10.99
CA VAL A 6 -7.18 13.45 10.69
C VAL A 6 -7.16 12.33 9.66
N HIS A 7 -8.16 11.43 9.68
CA HIS A 7 -8.26 10.39 8.66
C HIS A 7 -8.56 10.97 7.27
N PHE A 8 -9.50 11.91 7.17
CA PHE A 8 -9.85 12.60 5.93
C PHE A 8 -8.63 13.31 5.31
N VAL A 9 -7.94 14.13 6.11
CA VAL A 9 -6.75 14.88 5.65
C VAL A 9 -5.64 13.94 5.16
N ARG A 10 -5.38 12.83 5.86
CA ARG A 10 -4.35 11.86 5.46
C ARG A 10 -4.69 11.13 4.17
N ASN A 11 -5.98 10.87 3.90
CA ASN A 11 -6.39 10.25 2.64
C ASN A 11 -6.22 11.23 1.48
N LEU A 12 -6.63 12.50 1.65
CA LEU A 12 -6.47 13.54 0.63
C LEU A 12 -4.99 13.72 0.23
N ILE A 13 -4.08 13.81 1.22
CA ILE A 13 -2.64 13.96 0.94
C ILE A 13 -2.09 12.75 0.15
N ARG A 14 -2.54 11.53 0.47
CA ARG A 14 -2.08 10.31 -0.22
C ARG A 14 -2.55 10.25 -1.68
N GLU A 15 -3.73 10.78 -1.97
CA GLU A 15 -4.26 10.87 -3.33
C GLU A 15 -3.44 11.85 -4.18
N VAL A 16 -3.10 13.01 -3.63
CA VAL A 16 -2.34 14.05 -4.34
C VAL A 16 -0.86 13.70 -4.48
N ALA A 17 -0.19 13.28 -3.40
CA ALA A 17 1.26 13.03 -3.40
C ALA A 17 1.66 11.65 -3.95
N GLY A 18 0.73 10.68 -3.95
CA GLY A 18 0.99 9.32 -4.40
C GLY A 18 1.94 8.51 -3.49
N PHE A 19 2.53 7.46 -4.06
CA PHE A 19 3.40 6.51 -3.35
C PHE A 19 4.89 6.77 -3.56
N ALA A 20 5.67 6.53 -2.51
CA ALA A 20 7.13 6.60 -2.61
C ALA A 20 7.71 5.45 -3.47
N PRO A 21 8.91 5.59 -4.04
CA PRO A 21 9.50 4.58 -4.94
C PRO A 21 9.63 3.18 -4.32
N TYR A 22 9.94 3.10 -3.02
CA TYR A 22 10.04 1.81 -2.33
C TYR A 22 8.67 1.15 -2.13
N GLU A 23 7.60 1.93 -2.03
CA GLU A 23 6.22 1.45 -1.88
C GLU A 23 5.70 0.91 -3.20
N LYS A 24 6.00 1.59 -4.31
CA LYS A 24 5.74 1.11 -5.68
C LYS A 24 6.40 -0.25 -5.92
N ARG A 25 7.68 -0.39 -5.57
CA ARG A 25 8.40 -1.67 -5.68
C ARG A 25 7.80 -2.78 -4.83
N ILE A 26 7.30 -2.46 -3.62
CA ILE A 26 6.58 -3.43 -2.79
C ILE A 26 5.29 -3.87 -3.49
N THR A 27 4.51 -2.95 -4.07
CA THR A 27 3.28 -3.32 -4.79
C THR A 27 3.53 -4.18 -6.01
N GLU A 28 4.59 -3.93 -6.77
CA GLU A 28 4.98 -4.77 -7.92
C GLU A 28 5.30 -6.19 -7.48
N LEU A 29 6.09 -6.35 -6.42
CA LEU A 29 6.41 -7.67 -5.87
C LEU A 29 5.17 -8.41 -5.35
N LEU A 30 4.21 -7.68 -4.74
CA LEU A 30 2.94 -8.24 -4.29
C LEU A 30 2.03 -8.64 -5.46
N LYS A 31 2.03 -7.90 -6.59
CA LYS A 31 1.27 -8.28 -7.79
C LYS A 31 1.74 -9.61 -8.39
N VAL A 32 3.04 -9.90 -8.30
CA VAL A 32 3.67 -11.14 -8.79
C VAL A 32 3.65 -12.27 -7.74
N GLY A 33 3.06 -12.04 -6.55
CA GLY A 33 2.98 -13.05 -5.48
C GLY A 33 4.31 -13.32 -4.75
N LYS A 34 5.31 -12.44 -4.87
CA LYS A 34 6.63 -12.60 -4.22
C LYS A 34 6.66 -12.00 -2.81
N ASP A 35 5.77 -12.46 -1.92
CA ASP A 35 5.57 -11.90 -0.57
C ASP A 35 6.83 -11.87 0.30
N LYS A 36 7.62 -12.95 0.28
CA LYS A 36 8.87 -13.04 1.06
C LYS A 36 9.89 -11.98 0.60
N ARG A 37 9.96 -11.69 -0.71
CA ARG A 37 10.83 -10.64 -1.26
C ARG A 37 10.29 -9.25 -0.91
N ALA A 38 8.98 -9.03 -1.01
CA ALA A 38 8.35 -7.77 -0.60
C ALA A 38 8.64 -7.45 0.88
N LEU A 39 8.55 -8.46 1.75
CA LEU A 39 8.85 -8.31 3.18
C LEU A 39 10.34 -7.98 3.42
N LYS A 40 11.27 -8.62 2.70
CA LYS A 40 12.71 -8.29 2.79
C LYS A 40 13.00 -6.84 2.36
N VAL A 41 12.38 -6.38 1.28
CA VAL A 41 12.51 -4.98 0.81
C VAL A 41 11.96 -4.00 1.85
N ALA A 42 10.76 -4.28 2.38
CA ALA A 42 10.16 -3.45 3.42
C ALA A 42 11.00 -3.42 4.70
N LYS A 43 11.56 -4.56 5.14
CA LYS A 43 12.45 -4.62 6.31
C LYS A 43 13.75 -3.85 6.07
N ARG A 44 14.34 -3.93 4.88
CA ARG A 44 15.56 -3.15 4.53
C ARG A 44 15.31 -1.64 4.56
N LYS A 45 14.08 -1.20 4.25
CA LYS A 45 13.72 0.24 4.23
C LYS A 45 13.21 0.77 5.57
N LEU A 46 12.50 -0.05 6.35
CA LEU A 46 11.84 0.36 7.61
C LEU A 46 12.55 -0.14 8.88
N GLY A 47 13.57 -0.99 8.72
CA GLY A 47 14.40 -1.58 9.78
C GLY A 47 13.76 -2.77 10.47
N THR A 48 12.60 -2.56 11.11
CA THR A 48 12.01 -3.58 12.01
C THR A 48 10.96 -4.46 11.33
N HIS A 49 10.83 -5.70 11.83
CA HIS A 49 9.89 -6.68 11.28
C HIS A 49 8.42 -6.24 11.43
N LYS A 50 8.05 -5.68 12.59
CA LYS A 50 6.68 -5.19 12.85
C LYS A 50 6.28 -4.09 11.86
N ARG A 51 7.17 -3.12 11.59
CA ARG A 51 6.93 -2.05 10.61
C ARG A 51 6.83 -2.58 9.18
N ALA A 52 7.72 -3.50 8.81
CA ALA A 52 7.69 -4.15 7.50
C ALA A 52 6.38 -4.90 7.25
N LYS A 53 5.91 -5.68 8.23
CA LYS A 53 4.63 -6.41 8.14
C LYS A 53 3.46 -5.45 7.98
N LYS A 54 3.40 -4.39 8.81
CA LYS A 54 2.37 -3.34 8.71
C LYS A 54 2.34 -2.69 7.33
N LYS A 55 3.53 -2.38 6.76
CA LYS A 55 3.60 -1.74 5.45
C LYS A 55 3.20 -2.67 4.31
N ARG A 56 3.57 -3.96 4.39
CA ARG A 56 3.12 -4.98 3.44
C ARG A 56 1.60 -5.10 3.43
N GLU A 57 0.97 -5.18 4.60
CA GLU A 57 -0.50 -5.25 4.72
C GLU A 57 -1.19 -3.99 4.17
N GLU A 58 -0.62 -2.81 4.41
CA GLU A 58 -1.12 -1.56 3.83
C GLU A 58 -1.07 -1.60 2.29
N MET A 59 0.04 -2.02 1.69
CA MET A 59 0.15 -2.12 0.23
C MET A 59 -0.75 -3.21 -0.36
N SER A 60 -0.97 -4.31 0.38
CA SER A 60 -1.92 -5.36 -0.01
C SER A 60 -3.36 -4.84 -0.01
N SER A 61 -3.74 -4.05 1.00
CA SER A 61 -5.05 -3.40 1.07
C SER A 61 -5.27 -2.42 -0.09
N VAL A 62 -4.25 -1.63 -0.44
CA VAL A 62 -4.30 -0.74 -1.61
C VAL A 62 -4.57 -1.53 -2.89
N LEU A 63 -3.84 -2.63 -3.13
CA LEU A 63 -4.05 -3.47 -4.31
C LEU A 63 -5.46 -4.07 -4.37
N ARG A 64 -6.02 -4.47 -3.22
CA ARG A 64 -7.41 -4.96 -3.13
C ARG A 64 -8.41 -3.87 -3.53
N LYS A 65 -8.23 -2.64 -3.03
CA LYS A 65 -9.08 -1.49 -3.36
C LYS A 65 -9.00 -1.12 -4.85
N THR A 66 -7.80 -1.14 -5.43
CA THR A 66 -7.63 -0.88 -6.86
C THR A 66 -8.30 -1.95 -7.72
N ARG A 67 -8.22 -3.23 -7.33
CA ARG A 67 -8.90 -4.32 -8.04
C ARG A 67 -10.43 -4.20 -7.97
N SER A 68 -11.00 -3.82 -6.82
CA SER A 68 -12.44 -3.61 -6.70
C SER A 68 -12.92 -2.35 -7.42
N GLY A 69 -12.11 -1.29 -7.46
CA GLY A 69 -12.45 -0.05 -8.19
C GLY A 69 -12.39 -0.20 -9.71
N GLY A 70 -11.34 -0.86 -10.23
CA GLY A 70 -11.16 -1.05 -11.68
C GLY A 70 -12.15 -2.02 -12.33
N ALA A 71 -12.88 -2.83 -11.54
CA ALA A 71 -13.99 -3.64 -12.05
C ALA A 71 -15.25 -2.79 -12.34
N GLY A 72 -15.38 -1.61 -11.71
CA GLY A 72 -16.50 -0.69 -11.91
C GLY A 72 -16.35 0.17 -13.18
N GLU A 73 -15.12 0.58 -13.53
CA GLU A 73 -14.87 1.37 -14.75
C GLU A 73 -14.98 0.55 -16.04
N LYS A 74 -14.72 -0.76 -16.02
CA LYS A 74 -14.86 -1.62 -17.21
C LYS A 74 -16.30 -1.98 -17.60
N LYS A 75 -17.28 -1.59 -16.79
CA LYS A 75 -18.72 -1.87 -17.01
C LYS A 75 -19.51 -0.65 -17.50
N LYS A 76 -18.85 0.43 -17.89
CA LYS A 76 -19.49 1.63 -18.42
C LYS A 76 -19.08 1.86 -19.87
#